data_AF-A0AAU9V650-F1
#
_entry.id   AF-A0AAU9V650-F1
#
_cell.length_a   1.000
_cell.length_b   1.000
_cell.length_c   1.000
_cell.angle_alpha   90.00
_cell.angle_beta   90.00
_cell.angle_gamma   90.00
#
_symmetry.space_group_name_H-M   'P 1'
#
loop_
_entity.id
_entity.type
_entity.pdbx_description
1 polymer ?
#
loop_
_entity_poly.entity_id
_entity_poly.type
_entity_poly.pdbx_seq_one_letter_code
_entity_poly.pdbx_strand_id
1 'polypeptide(L)'
;MESLSNIEWEEFYKITDTNEAAAFLIQKLKTTVEKYQYIRKIPSRRRPLKPWITAGLIRSIRNRNKLHKILKRSPDDESIKEHYTNYRNLFNKLIKIVKKKYYETQFAKFSVK
;
A
#
# COMPACT_ATOMS: atom_id res chain seq x y z
N MET A 1 14.87 21.97 -8.90
CA MET A 1 13.72 21.79 -7.99
C MET A 1 13.80 22.91 -6.98
N GLU A 2 12.90 23.89 -7.06
CA GLU A 2 12.83 24.93 -6.03
C GLU A 2 12.27 24.29 -4.76
N SER A 3 13.16 24.01 -3.80
CA SER A 3 12.80 23.60 -2.45
C SER A 3 12.30 24.81 -1.64
N LEU A 4 11.73 24.56 -0.44
CA LEU A 4 11.39 25.57 0.56
C LEU A 4 12.49 26.65 0.78
N SER A 5 13.74 26.32 0.44
CA SER A 5 14.91 27.21 0.42
C SER A 5 14.77 28.44 -0.47
N ASN A 6 13.91 28.42 -1.49
CA ASN A 6 13.76 29.50 -2.48
C ASN A 6 12.52 30.36 -2.24
N ILE A 7 11.84 30.18 -1.10
CA ILE A 7 10.68 31.01 -0.76
C ILE A 7 11.19 32.37 -0.29
N GLU A 8 10.76 33.43 -0.95
CA GLU A 8 10.96 34.80 -0.50
C GLU A 8 10.07 35.07 0.72
N TRP A 9 10.71 35.41 1.85
CA TRP A 9 10.07 35.67 3.15
C TRP A 9 9.99 37.17 3.48
N GLU A 10 10.38 38.06 2.56
CA GLU A 10 10.43 39.51 2.81
C GLU A 10 9.08 40.09 3.23
N GLU A 11 7.97 39.54 2.73
CA GLU A 11 6.61 39.95 3.10
C GLU A 11 6.27 39.57 4.55
N PHE A 12 6.79 38.44 5.04
CA PHE A 12 6.54 37.98 6.42
C PHE A 12 7.16 38.95 7.44
N TYR A 13 8.37 39.45 7.18
CA TYR A 13 9.07 40.37 8.08
C TYR A 13 8.46 41.78 8.13
N LYS A 14 7.55 42.11 7.22
CA LYS A 14 6.84 43.40 7.19
C LYS A 14 5.54 43.39 8.00
N ILE A 15 5.08 42.23 8.45
CA ILE A 15 3.83 42.08 9.21
C ILE A 15 4.10 42.39 10.68
N THR A 16 3.40 43.38 11.22
CA THR A 16 3.51 43.81 12.63
C THR A 16 2.58 43.04 13.56
N ASP A 17 1.40 42.61 13.09
CA ASP A 17 0.48 41.81 13.89
C ASP A 17 0.91 40.34 13.92
N THR A 18 1.05 39.79 15.13
CA THR A 18 1.53 38.42 15.32
C THR A 18 0.56 37.36 14.79
N ASN A 19 -0.75 37.63 14.81
CA ASN A 19 -1.74 36.68 14.31
C ASN A 19 -1.76 36.68 12.78
N GLU A 20 -1.65 37.84 12.16
CA GLU A 20 -1.52 37.97 10.70
C GLU A 20 -0.24 37.29 10.20
N ALA A 21 0.88 37.46 10.90
CA ALA A 21 2.14 36.80 10.55
C ALA A 21 2.01 35.27 10.62
N ALA A 22 1.38 34.75 11.69
CA ALA A 22 1.14 33.32 11.84
C ALA A 22 0.22 32.77 10.74
N ALA A 23 -0.85 33.48 10.38
CA ALA A 23 -1.76 33.10 9.31
C ALA A 23 -1.04 33.06 7.94
N PHE A 24 -0.23 34.08 7.64
CA PHE A 24 0.58 34.14 6.42
C PHE A 24 1.54 32.95 6.32
N LEU A 25 2.23 32.62 7.41
CA LEU A 25 3.16 31.48 7.46
C LEU A 25 2.44 30.16 7.14
N ILE A 26 1.31 29.90 7.80
CA ILE A 26 0.51 28.68 7.59
C ILE A 26 0.05 28.60 6.13
N GLN A 27 -0.42 29.71 5.57
CA GLN A 27 -0.88 29.76 4.19
C GLN A 27 0.26 29.53 3.19
N LYS A 28 1.43 30.15 3.41
CA LYS A 28 2.60 29.99 2.54
C LYS A 28 3.14 28.56 2.56
N LEU A 29 3.19 27.93 3.73
CA LEU A 29 3.58 26.52 3.86
C LEU A 29 2.57 25.60 3.17
N LYS A 30 1.28 25.81 3.39
CA LYS A 30 0.22 24.99 2.79
C LYS A 30 0.25 25.05 1.26
N THR A 31 0.32 26.26 0.69
CA THR A 31 0.41 26.45 -0.76
C THR A 31 1.66 25.83 -1.36
N THR A 32 2.80 25.91 -0.66
CA THR A 32 4.04 25.26 -1.08
C THR A 32 3.89 23.74 -1.09
N VAL A 33 3.39 23.16 0.00
CA VAL A 33 3.15 21.71 0.08
C VAL A 33 2.18 21.27 -1.02
N GLU A 34 1.12 22.04 -1.28
CA GLU A 34 0.14 21.73 -2.32
C GLU A 34 0.69 21.85 -3.74
N LYS A 35 1.62 22.79 -3.98
CA LYS A 35 2.27 22.99 -5.29
C LYS A 35 3.25 21.86 -5.62
N TYR A 36 3.99 21.37 -4.64
CA TYR A 36 5.06 20.39 -4.85
C TYR A 36 4.68 18.95 -4.45
N GLN A 37 3.52 18.74 -3.82
CA GLN A 37 3.00 17.39 -3.63
C GLN A 37 2.71 16.75 -4.98
N TYR A 38 2.94 15.44 -5.06
CA TYR A 38 2.52 14.66 -6.21
C TYR A 38 1.82 13.38 -5.74
N ILE A 39 0.72 13.06 -6.40
CA ILE A 39 -0.01 11.82 -6.12
C ILE A 39 0.68 10.69 -6.87
N ARG A 40 1.34 9.79 -6.13
CA ARG A 40 1.90 8.58 -6.71
C ARG A 40 0.84 7.48 -6.81
N LYS A 41 0.43 7.15 -8.05
CA LYS A 41 -0.42 5.98 -8.31
C LYS A 41 0.39 4.70 -8.07
N ILE A 42 0.18 4.06 -6.93
CA ILE A 42 0.79 2.76 -6.62
C ILE A 42 -0.14 1.65 -7.16
N PRO A 43 0.34 0.74 -8.02
CA PRO A 43 -0.50 -0.31 -8.58
C PRO A 43 -0.98 -1.29 -7.50
N SER A 44 -2.16 -1.87 -7.67
CA SER A 44 -2.74 -2.85 -6.74
C SER A 44 -1.84 -4.08 -6.51
N ARG A 45 -0.93 -4.39 -7.46
CA ARG A 45 0.08 -5.45 -7.30
C ARG A 45 1.07 -5.19 -6.17
N ARG A 46 1.25 -3.92 -5.78
CA ARG A 46 2.19 -3.45 -4.76
C ARG A 46 1.48 -2.95 -3.49
N ARG A 47 0.15 -3.10 -3.40
CA ARG A 47 -0.66 -2.69 -2.25
C ARG A 47 -1.18 -3.94 -1.53
N PRO A 48 -0.41 -4.56 -0.63
CA PRO A 48 -0.92 -5.63 0.21
C PRO A 48 -2.01 -5.09 1.15
N LEU A 49 -3.15 -5.78 1.22
CA LEU A 49 -4.28 -5.38 2.08
C LEU A 49 -4.01 -5.58 3.57
N LYS A 50 -3.08 -6.48 3.89
CA LYS A 50 -2.70 -6.84 5.25
C LYS A 50 -1.17 -6.97 5.29
N PRO A 51 -0.53 -6.63 6.43
CA PRO A 51 0.93 -6.56 6.51
C PRO A 51 1.63 -7.91 6.30
N TRP A 52 0.93 -9.03 6.55
CA TRP A 52 1.44 -10.37 6.27
C TRP A 52 1.32 -10.81 4.81
N ILE A 53 0.64 -10.04 3.94
CA ILE A 53 0.47 -10.40 2.52
C ILE A 53 1.73 -10.00 1.75
N THR A 54 2.42 -10.99 1.17
CA THR A 54 3.61 -10.76 0.35
C THR A 54 3.28 -10.50 -1.12
N ALA A 55 4.20 -9.90 -1.87
CA ALA A 55 4.05 -9.75 -3.33
C ALA A 55 3.92 -11.11 -4.05
N GLY A 56 4.55 -12.17 -3.53
CA GLY A 56 4.36 -13.54 -3.98
C GLY A 56 2.92 -14.01 -3.79
N LEU A 57 2.35 -13.78 -2.60
CA LEU A 57 0.96 -14.12 -2.31
C LEU A 57 -0.04 -13.37 -3.20
N ILE A 58 0.22 -12.10 -3.50
CA ILE A 58 -0.59 -11.31 -4.44
C ILE A 58 -0.58 -11.95 -5.85
N ARG A 59 0.59 -12.42 -6.33
CA ARG A 59 0.67 -13.17 -7.59
C ARG A 59 -0.14 -14.46 -7.51
N SER A 60 -0.03 -15.20 -6.41
CA SER A 60 -0.76 -16.44 -6.22
C SER A 60 -2.28 -16.25 -6.18
N ILE A 61 -2.77 -15.19 -5.52
CA ILE A 61 -4.19 -14.79 -5.51
C ILE A 61 -4.70 -14.53 -6.92
N ARG A 62 -3.93 -13.79 -7.72
CA ARG A 62 -4.32 -13.49 -9.10
C ARG A 62 -4.39 -14.74 -9.96
N ASN A 63 -3.44 -15.66 -9.82
CA ASN A 63 -3.47 -16.92 -10.55
C ASN A 63 -4.69 -17.76 -10.16
N ARG A 64 -4.97 -17.91 -8.86
CA ARG A 64 -6.20 -18.57 -8.39
C ARG A 64 -7.45 -17.96 -9.01
N ASN A 65 -7.55 -16.62 -9.00
CA ASN A 65 -8.71 -15.91 -9.55
C ASN A 65 -8.80 -16.08 -11.06
N LYS A 66 -7.68 -16.17 -11.78
CA LYS A 66 -7.64 -16.48 -13.22
C LYS A 66 -8.19 -17.89 -13.47
N LEU A 67 -7.68 -18.89 -12.75
CA LEU A 67 -8.15 -20.29 -12.85
C LEU A 67 -9.64 -20.41 -12.56
N HIS A 68 -10.13 -19.75 -11.51
CA HIS A 68 -11.56 -19.72 -11.20
C HIS A 68 -12.40 -19.13 -12.34
N LYS A 69 -11.93 -18.05 -12.98
CA LYS A 69 -12.62 -17.46 -14.14
C LYS A 69 -12.63 -18.41 -15.34
N ILE A 70 -11.56 -19.16 -15.55
CA ILE A 70 -11.46 -20.15 -16.64
C ILE A 70 -12.45 -21.28 -16.36
N LEU A 71 -12.42 -21.86 -15.15
CA LEU A 71 -13.36 -22.91 -14.73
C LEU A 71 -14.82 -22.47 -14.87
N LYS A 72 -15.15 -21.22 -14.53
CA LYS A 72 -16.51 -20.69 -14.71
C LYS A 72 -16.95 -20.62 -16.17
N ARG A 73 -16.02 -20.49 -17.13
CA ARG A 73 -16.31 -20.45 -18.57
C ARG A 73 -16.39 -21.84 -19.18
N SER A 74 -15.69 -22.80 -18.60
CA SER A 74 -15.60 -24.18 -19.08
C SER A 74 -15.81 -25.14 -17.91
N PRO A 75 -17.07 -25.26 -17.42
CA PRO A 75 -17.37 -26.04 -16.22
C PRO A 75 -17.19 -27.56 -16.42
N ASP A 76 -17.32 -28.04 -17.65
CA ASP A 76 -17.25 -29.47 -17.98
C ASP A 76 -15.81 -29.98 -18.19
N ASP A 77 -14.83 -29.08 -18.15
CA ASP A 77 -13.42 -29.45 -18.24
C ASP A 77 -12.89 -29.91 -16.87
N GLU A 78 -12.87 -31.22 -16.67
CA GLU A 78 -12.43 -31.83 -15.42
C GLU A 78 -10.94 -31.57 -15.13
N SER A 79 -10.09 -31.42 -16.16
CA SER A 79 -8.67 -31.08 -15.98
C SER A 79 -8.49 -29.69 -15.37
N ILE A 80 -9.25 -28.70 -15.86
CA ILE A 80 -9.26 -27.34 -15.32
C ILE A 80 -9.78 -27.34 -13.88
N LYS A 81 -10.82 -28.13 -13.60
CA LYS A 81 -11.42 -28.27 -12.26
C LYS A 81 -10.46 -28.89 -11.27
N GLU A 82 -9.78 -29.96 -11.64
CA GLU A 82 -8.75 -30.60 -10.82
C GLU A 82 -7.59 -29.63 -10.56
N HIS A 83 -7.07 -29.00 -11.61
CA HIS A 83 -5.97 -28.04 -11.50
C HIS A 83 -6.32 -26.86 -10.58
N TYR A 84 -7.52 -26.29 -10.72
CA TYR A 84 -8.02 -25.23 -9.85
C TYR A 84 -8.12 -25.70 -8.39
N THR A 85 -8.64 -26.90 -8.16
CA THR A 85 -8.82 -27.46 -6.81
C THR A 85 -7.48 -27.67 -6.12
N ASN A 86 -6.53 -28.30 -6.81
CA ASN A 86 -5.16 -28.51 -6.33
C ASN A 86 -4.47 -27.18 -6.01
N TYR A 87 -4.56 -26.21 -6.92
CA TYR A 87 -3.99 -24.88 -6.73
C TYR A 87 -4.64 -24.13 -5.55
N ARG A 88 -5.97 -24.17 -5.41
CA ARG A 88 -6.71 -23.56 -4.29
C ARG A 88 -6.28 -24.17 -2.96
N ASN A 89 -6.10 -25.48 -2.90
CA ASN A 89 -5.69 -26.18 -1.69
C ASN A 89 -4.25 -25.81 -1.27
N LEU A 90 -3.33 -25.79 -2.23
CA LEU A 90 -1.96 -25.31 -2.01
C LEU A 90 -1.96 -23.86 -1.52
N PHE A 91 -2.72 -22.99 -2.18
CA PHE A 91 -2.84 -21.58 -1.81
C PHE A 91 -3.37 -21.39 -0.39
N ASN A 92 -4.37 -22.16 0.03
CA ASN A 92 -4.93 -22.11 1.39
C ASN A 92 -3.90 -22.53 2.45
N LYS A 93 -3.09 -23.58 2.17
CA LYS A 93 -1.98 -23.98 3.04
C LYS A 93 -0.95 -22.85 3.16
N LEU A 94 -0.57 -22.25 2.03
CA LEU A 94 0.42 -21.19 1.98
C LEU A 94 -0.04 -19.93 2.75
N ILE A 95 -1.32 -19.53 2.63
CA ILE A 95 -1.88 -18.43 3.44
C ILE A 95 -1.71 -18.70 4.93
N LYS A 96 -2.04 -19.91 5.40
CA LYS A 96 -1.96 -20.27 6.81
C LYS A 96 -0.52 -20.14 7.32
N ILE A 97 0.44 -20.68 6.57
CA ILE A 97 1.87 -20.63 6.90
C ILE A 97 2.37 -19.20 6.97
N VAL A 98 2.11 -18.39 5.94
CA VAL A 98 2.57 -17.00 5.87
C VAL A 98 1.98 -16.16 7.01
N LYS A 99 0.69 -16.32 7.28
CA LYS A 99 0.02 -15.62 8.38
C LYS A 99 0.61 -16.01 9.73
N LYS A 100 0.77 -17.32 9.99
CA LYS A 100 1.37 -17.84 11.24
C LYS A 100 2.77 -17.29 11.45
N LYS A 101 3.66 -17.44 10.46
CA LYS A 101 5.05 -16.96 10.52
C LYS A 101 5.14 -15.46 10.80
N TYR A 102 4.27 -14.66 10.19
CA TYR A 102 4.24 -13.22 10.45
C TYR A 102 3.94 -12.93 11.93
N TYR A 103 2.87 -13.51 12.49
CA TYR A 103 2.50 -13.23 13.88
C TYR A 103 3.48 -13.81 14.88
N GLU A 104 4.05 -14.99 14.64
CA GLU A 104 5.16 -15.53 15.46
C GLU A 104 6.34 -14.56 15.52
N THR A 105 6.72 -14.01 14.36
CA THR A 105 7.81 -13.03 14.28
C THR A 105 7.44 -11.73 15.02
N GLN A 106 6.18 -11.27 14.93
CA GLN A 106 5.75 -10.09 15.67
C GLN A 106 5.79 -10.34 17.18
N PHE A 107 5.27 -11.46 17.67
CA PHE A 107 5.29 -11.76 19.10
C PHE A 107 6.71 -11.92 19.64
N ALA A 108 7.61 -12.57 18.90
CA ALA A 108 9.01 -12.69 19.29
C ALA A 108 9.69 -11.32 19.48
N LYS A 109 9.37 -10.32 18.63
CA LYS A 109 9.90 -8.96 18.78
C LYS A 109 9.49 -8.29 20.10
N PHE A 110 8.31 -8.61 20.62
CA PHE A 110 7.81 -8.03 21.87
C PHE A 110 8.16 -8.85 23.11
N SER A 111 8.54 -10.12 22.94
CA SER A 111 8.90 -11.02 24.04
C SER A 111 10.34 -10.87 24.53
N VAL A 112 11.22 -10.17 23.81
CA VAL A 112 12.62 -9.90 24.21
C VAL A 112 12.71 -8.57 24.97
N LYS A 113 11.84 -8.36 25.96
CA LYS A 113 11.87 -7.22 26.88
C LYS A 113 12.02 -7.69 28.31
#